data_AF-A0A2G9YY41-F1
#
_entry.id   AF-A0A2G9YY41-F1
#
_cell.length_a   1.000
_cell.length_b   1.000
_cell.length_c   1.000
_cell.angle_alpha   90.00
_cell.angle_beta   90.00
_cell.angle_gamma   90.00
#
_symmetry.space_group_name_H-M   'P 1'
#
loop_
_entity.id
_entity.type
_entity.pdbx_description
1 polymer ?
#
loop_
_entity_poly.entity_id
_entity_poly.type
_entity_poly.pdbx_seq_one_letter_code
_entity_poly.pdbx_strand_id
1 'polypeptide(L)'
;IHKQQIGHPTEDIVAGLCEGLVRNFLNNVARGKNIQPPIVFLGGVSENVGLRKAFEEALGQKIIVPLHNTVMGALGAALLVKENPPPKTKFSGFEISDKDIRCTSFQCQGCPNHCEVIEARIEGKVVARWGDRCGKWSNLNSNNA
;
A
#
# COMPACT_ATOMS: atom_id res chain seq x y z
N ILE A 1 4.22 -27.69 5.16
CA ILE A 1 5.11 -28.71 4.54
C ILE A 1 5.08 -30.03 5.33
N HIS A 2 5.52 -30.08 6.59
CA HIS A 2 5.49 -31.32 7.39
C HIS A 2 4.09 -31.97 7.51
N LYS A 3 3.04 -31.20 7.82
CA LYS A 3 1.66 -31.71 7.92
C LYS A 3 1.09 -32.21 6.58
N GLN A 4 1.52 -31.62 5.48
CA GLN A 4 1.16 -32.06 4.13
C GLN A 4 1.85 -33.40 3.78
N GLN A 5 3.13 -33.56 4.17
CA GLN A 5 3.90 -34.79 3.94
C GLN A 5 3.35 -35.99 4.74
N ILE A 6 2.71 -35.74 5.89
CA ILE A 6 2.07 -36.77 6.71
C ILE A 6 0.65 -37.13 6.20
N GLY A 7 0.17 -36.45 5.15
CA GLY A 7 -1.11 -36.76 4.51
C GLY A 7 -2.34 -36.23 5.24
N HIS A 8 -2.22 -35.14 6.02
CA HIS A 8 -3.39 -34.47 6.57
C HIS A 8 -4.31 -33.94 5.44
N PRO A 9 -5.64 -33.90 5.68
CA PRO A 9 -6.58 -33.28 4.75
C PRO A 9 -6.18 -31.85 4.39
N THR A 10 -6.40 -31.45 3.15
CA THR A 10 -5.98 -30.12 2.67
C THR A 10 -6.79 -29.04 3.37
N GLU A 11 -8.06 -29.31 3.68
CA GLU A 11 -8.98 -28.42 4.37
C GLU A 11 -8.45 -28.05 5.76
N ASP A 12 -7.97 -29.04 6.51
CA ASP A 12 -7.39 -28.84 7.85
C ASP A 12 -6.10 -28.02 7.79
N ILE A 13 -5.27 -28.25 6.77
CA ILE A 13 -4.02 -27.50 6.56
C ILE A 13 -4.34 -26.03 6.25
N VAL A 14 -5.31 -25.77 5.37
CA VAL A 14 -5.72 -24.42 4.99
C VAL A 14 -6.36 -23.68 6.18
N ALA A 15 -7.21 -24.35 6.96
CA ALA A 15 -7.81 -23.79 8.16
C ALA A 15 -6.73 -23.39 9.18
N GLY A 16 -5.82 -24.32 9.51
CA GLY A 16 -4.74 -24.05 10.46
C GLY A 16 -3.78 -22.94 10.00
N LEU A 17 -3.57 -22.77 8.69
CA LEU A 17 -2.82 -21.64 8.15
C LEU A 17 -3.55 -20.31 8.37
N CYS A 18 -4.86 -20.26 8.09
CA CYS A 18 -5.67 -19.07 8.29
C CYS A 18 -5.68 -18.64 9.77
N GLU A 19 -5.95 -19.58 10.68
CA GLU A 19 -5.91 -19.35 12.12
C GLU A 19 -4.52 -18.87 12.59
N GLY A 20 -3.46 -19.52 12.10
CA GLY A 20 -2.09 -19.15 12.41
C GLY A 20 -1.75 -17.72 11.99
N LEU A 21 -2.18 -17.32 10.79
CA LEU A 21 -1.99 -15.97 10.26
C LEU A 21 -2.76 -14.92 11.06
N VAL A 22 -4.04 -15.18 11.35
CA VAL A 22 -4.87 -14.27 12.15
C VAL A 22 -4.29 -14.08 13.54
N ARG A 23 -3.94 -15.17 14.23
CA ARG A 23 -3.32 -15.10 15.56
C ARG A 23 -2.01 -14.33 15.53
N ASN A 24 -1.19 -14.54 14.51
CA ASN A 24 0.05 -13.78 14.34
C ASN A 24 -0.22 -12.28 14.15
N PHE A 25 -1.18 -11.93 13.29
CA PHE A 25 -1.56 -10.55 13.03
C PHE A 25 -2.03 -9.85 14.31
N LEU A 26 -2.92 -10.48 15.06
CA LEU A 26 -3.44 -9.93 16.32
C LEU A 26 -2.32 -9.75 17.36
N ASN A 27 -1.40 -10.71 17.44
CA ASN A 27 -0.32 -10.69 18.43
C ASN A 27 0.84 -9.76 18.07
N ASN A 28 1.05 -9.40 16.80
CA ASN A 28 2.21 -8.62 16.38
C ASN A 28 1.85 -7.27 15.77
N VAL A 29 0.89 -7.25 14.86
CA VAL A 29 0.50 -6.03 14.14
C VAL A 29 -0.55 -5.24 14.92
N ALA A 30 -1.60 -5.92 15.39
CA ALA A 30 -2.67 -5.30 16.17
C ALA A 30 -2.42 -5.38 17.69
N ARG A 31 -1.19 -5.68 18.13
CA ARG A 31 -0.86 -5.81 19.55
C ARG A 31 -1.25 -4.53 20.31
N GLY A 32 -2.05 -4.69 21.35
CA GLY A 32 -2.50 -3.58 22.20
C GLY A 32 -3.57 -2.68 21.56
N LYS A 33 -4.09 -3.03 20.37
CA LYS A 33 -5.22 -2.32 19.77
C LYS A 33 -6.52 -2.90 20.33
N ASN A 34 -7.40 -2.02 20.79
CA ASN A 34 -8.76 -2.40 21.18
C ASN A 34 -9.66 -2.44 19.93
N ILE A 35 -9.85 -3.63 19.35
CA ILE A 35 -10.70 -3.81 18.16
C ILE A 35 -12.14 -3.98 18.62
N GLN A 36 -13.02 -3.04 18.25
CA GLN A 36 -14.42 -3.00 18.65
C GLN A 36 -15.34 -2.99 17.41
N PRO A 37 -16.55 -3.54 17.50
CA PRO A 37 -17.51 -3.48 16.40
C PRO A 37 -18.00 -2.04 16.13
N PRO A 38 -18.36 -1.71 14.88
CA PRO A 38 -18.32 -2.57 13.70
C PRO A 38 -16.90 -2.79 13.17
N ILE A 39 -16.54 -4.05 12.89
CA ILE A 39 -15.21 -4.43 12.38
C ILE A 39 -15.30 -4.56 10.86
N VAL A 40 -14.49 -3.76 10.16
CA VAL A 40 -14.42 -3.77 8.70
C VAL A 40 -13.07 -4.35 8.26
N PHE A 41 -13.09 -5.33 7.38
CA PHE A 41 -11.89 -5.92 6.79
C PHE A 41 -11.76 -5.50 5.32
N LEU A 42 -10.63 -4.86 4.99
CA LEU A 42 -10.39 -4.20 3.71
C LEU A 42 -9.17 -4.77 2.98
N GLY A 43 -9.07 -4.50 1.68
CA GLY A 43 -7.99 -4.97 0.81
C GLY A 43 -8.23 -6.37 0.24
N GLY A 44 -7.44 -6.79 -0.75
CA GLY A 44 -7.69 -8.04 -1.48
C GLY A 44 -7.69 -9.31 -0.62
N VAL A 45 -6.99 -9.29 0.53
CA VAL A 45 -6.99 -10.41 1.48
C VAL A 45 -8.35 -10.56 2.17
N SER A 46 -9.16 -9.51 2.24
CA SER A 46 -10.51 -9.57 2.80
C SER A 46 -11.47 -10.44 1.99
N GLU A 47 -11.15 -10.78 0.74
CA GLU A 47 -11.90 -11.74 -0.07
C GLU A 47 -11.64 -13.19 0.35
N ASN A 48 -10.58 -13.45 1.12
CA ASN A 48 -10.28 -14.79 1.61
C ASN A 48 -11.26 -15.19 2.72
N VAL A 49 -12.21 -16.05 2.36
CA VAL A 49 -13.25 -16.55 3.27
C VAL A 49 -12.70 -17.27 4.50
N GLY A 50 -11.56 -17.97 4.38
CA GLY A 50 -10.91 -18.64 5.50
C GLY A 50 -10.34 -17.66 6.52
N LEU A 51 -9.69 -16.58 6.04
CA LEU A 51 -9.19 -15.52 6.91
C LEU A 51 -10.32 -14.71 7.55
N ARG A 52 -11.40 -14.42 6.81
CA ARG A 52 -12.59 -13.79 7.38
C ARG A 52 -13.12 -14.61 8.55
N LYS A 53 -13.32 -15.92 8.33
CA LYS A 53 -13.82 -16.83 9.36
C LYS A 53 -12.89 -16.90 10.57
N ALA A 54 -11.59 -17.06 10.34
CA ALA A 54 -10.59 -17.12 11.41
C ALA A 54 -10.52 -15.82 12.22
N PHE A 55 -10.67 -14.65 11.59
CA PHE A 55 -10.74 -13.38 12.32
C PHE A 55 -12.05 -13.27 13.12
N GLU A 56 -13.19 -13.68 12.58
CA GLU A 56 -14.46 -13.68 13.32
C GLU A 56 -14.39 -14.58 14.57
N GLU A 57 -13.77 -15.75 14.45
CA GLU A 57 -13.55 -16.68 15.57
C GLU A 57 -12.58 -16.10 16.61
N ALA A 58 -11.46 -15.54 16.17
CA ALA A 58 -10.45 -14.97 17.06
C ALA A 58 -10.95 -13.71 17.80
N LEU A 59 -11.81 -12.92 17.17
CA LEU A 59 -12.35 -11.67 17.74
C LEU A 59 -13.70 -11.87 18.43
N GLY A 60 -14.40 -12.98 18.18
CA GLY A 60 -15.76 -13.23 18.68
C GLY A 60 -16.80 -12.23 18.13
N GLN A 61 -16.52 -11.62 16.97
CA GLN A 61 -17.31 -10.54 16.39
C GLN A 61 -17.46 -10.76 14.88
N LYS A 62 -18.58 -10.29 14.31
CA LYS A 62 -18.78 -10.35 12.85
C LYS A 62 -17.86 -9.38 12.12
N ILE A 63 -17.41 -9.80 10.93
CA ILE A 63 -16.58 -8.97 10.06
C ILE A 63 -17.35 -8.55 8.83
N ILE A 64 -17.31 -7.25 8.58
CA ILE A 64 -17.93 -6.62 7.44
C ILE A 64 -16.88 -6.51 6.33
N VAL A 65 -17.18 -7.08 5.17
CA VAL A 65 -16.39 -6.92 3.95
C VAL A 65 -17.26 -6.16 2.94
N PRO A 66 -16.99 -4.88 2.67
CA PRO A 66 -17.74 -4.09 1.69
C PRO A 66 -17.57 -4.64 0.26
N LEU A 67 -18.55 -4.40 -0.61
CA LEU A 67 -18.51 -4.81 -2.03
C LEU A 67 -17.27 -4.29 -2.77
N HIS A 68 -16.81 -3.09 -2.42
CA HIS A 68 -15.65 -2.44 -3.05
C HIS A 68 -14.43 -2.39 -2.12
N ASN A 69 -14.23 -3.42 -1.29
CA ASN A 69 -13.19 -3.48 -0.23
C ASN A 69 -11.75 -3.19 -0.73
N THR A 70 -11.45 -3.46 -1.99
CA THR A 70 -10.11 -3.25 -2.59
C THR A 70 -9.83 -1.80 -2.96
N VAL A 71 -10.87 -0.98 -3.15
CA VAL A 71 -10.75 0.42 -3.61
C VAL A 71 -11.25 1.43 -2.56
N MET A 72 -11.61 0.97 -1.36
CA MET A 72 -12.08 1.84 -0.28
C MET A 72 -11.09 2.95 0.08
N GLY A 73 -9.78 2.72 -0.09
CA GLY A 73 -8.76 3.76 0.10
C GLY A 73 -8.91 4.92 -0.90
N ALA A 74 -9.19 4.62 -2.18
CA ALA A 74 -9.43 5.63 -3.19
C ALA A 74 -10.75 6.39 -2.94
N LEU A 75 -11.79 5.66 -2.52
CA LEU A 75 -13.06 6.28 -2.12
C LEU A 75 -12.86 7.24 -0.93
N GLY A 76 -12.12 6.82 0.09
CA GLY A 76 -11.78 7.67 1.24
C GLY A 76 -11.02 8.93 0.83
N ALA A 77 -10.02 8.80 -0.05
CA ALA A 77 -9.30 9.95 -0.58
C ALA A 77 -10.21 10.93 -1.34
N ALA A 78 -11.14 10.42 -2.16
CA ALA A 78 -12.10 11.24 -2.87
C ALA A 78 -13.06 11.97 -1.92
N LEU A 79 -13.53 11.30 -0.86
CA LEU A 79 -14.37 11.91 0.17
C LEU A 79 -13.63 13.01 0.94
N LEU A 80 -12.38 12.78 1.32
CA LEU A 80 -11.56 13.79 2.01
C LEU A 80 -11.36 15.06 1.16
N VAL A 81 -11.11 14.91 -0.14
CA VAL A 81 -11.01 16.05 -1.08
C VAL A 81 -12.36 16.75 -1.26
N LYS A 82 -13.47 16.00 -1.26
CA LYS A 82 -14.82 16.58 -1.33
C LYS A 82 -15.15 17.42 -0.10
N GLU A 83 -14.76 16.95 1.09
CA GLU A 83 -14.96 17.65 2.36
C GLU A 83 -14.03 18.85 2.52
N ASN A 84 -12.78 18.70 2.09
CA ASN A 84 -11.74 19.72 2.20
C ASN A 84 -11.10 19.98 0.83
N PRO A 85 -11.80 20.69 -0.07
CA PRO A 85 -11.31 20.91 -1.42
C PRO A 85 -10.04 21.79 -1.38
N PRO A 86 -8.93 21.35 -2.00
CA PRO A 86 -7.77 22.20 -2.12
C PRO A 86 -8.09 23.37 -3.06
N PRO A 87 -7.55 24.58 -2.81
CA PRO A 87 -7.79 25.74 -3.66
C PRO A 87 -7.23 25.55 -5.09
N LYS A 88 -6.20 24.71 -5.25
CA LYS A 88 -5.64 24.32 -6.55
C LYS A 88 -5.00 22.94 -6.47
N THR A 89 -5.32 22.06 -7.42
CA THR A 89 -4.69 20.73 -7.53
C THR A 89 -3.39 20.80 -8.33
N LYS A 90 -2.41 19.94 -8.00
CA LYS A 90 -1.24 19.66 -8.87
C LYS A 90 -1.48 18.44 -9.78
N PHE A 91 -2.73 18.00 -9.94
CA PHE A 91 -3.05 16.87 -10.80
C PHE A 91 -2.79 17.25 -12.26
N SER A 92 -1.94 16.47 -12.94
CA SER A 92 -1.48 16.74 -14.30
C SER A 92 -2.50 16.36 -15.39
N GLY A 93 -3.69 15.89 -15.01
CA GLY A 93 -4.69 15.36 -15.94
C GLY A 93 -4.42 13.92 -16.36
N PHE A 94 -5.41 13.29 -17.01
CA PHE A 94 -5.29 11.92 -17.51
C PHE A 94 -4.47 11.83 -18.80
N GLU A 95 -4.36 12.93 -19.56
CA GLU A 95 -3.54 13.03 -20.79
C GLU A 95 -2.04 12.85 -20.52
N ILE A 96 -1.61 12.80 -19.26
CA ILE A 96 -0.22 12.49 -18.92
C ILE A 96 0.24 11.13 -19.47
N SER A 97 -0.68 10.17 -19.67
CA SER A 97 -0.36 8.87 -20.28
C SER A 97 0.13 8.98 -21.72
N ASP A 98 -0.27 10.04 -22.41
CA ASP A 98 0.03 10.24 -23.83
C ASP A 98 1.31 11.06 -24.04
N LYS A 99 1.92 11.55 -22.95
CA LYS A 99 3.15 12.34 -22.98
C LYS A 99 4.38 11.45 -23.02
N ASP A 100 5.46 11.97 -23.62
CA ASP A 100 6.77 11.33 -23.54
C ASP A 100 7.31 11.43 -22.11
N ILE A 101 7.21 10.33 -21.36
CA ILE A 101 7.72 10.20 -19.99
C ILE A 101 8.97 9.33 -20.03
N ARG A 102 10.11 9.90 -19.59
CA ARG A 102 11.37 9.18 -19.52
C ARG A 102 11.95 9.23 -18.11
N CYS A 103 12.38 8.08 -17.63
CA CYS A 103 13.12 7.96 -16.39
C CYS A 103 14.55 7.54 -16.71
N THR A 104 15.53 8.36 -16.32
CA THR A 104 16.96 8.07 -16.45
C THR A 104 17.60 8.07 -15.07
N SER A 105 18.71 7.37 -14.88
CA SER A 105 19.47 7.41 -13.63
C SER A 105 20.89 7.94 -13.82
N PHE A 106 21.43 8.54 -12.77
CA PHE A 106 22.83 8.96 -12.70
C PHE A 106 23.39 8.79 -11.29
N GLN A 107 24.72 8.69 -11.16
CA GLN A 107 25.37 8.60 -9.85
C GLN A 107 25.66 9.99 -9.28
N CYS A 108 25.22 10.22 -8.04
CA CYS A 108 25.48 11.45 -7.31
C CYS A 108 26.93 11.51 -6.83
N GLN A 109 27.66 12.56 -7.22
CA GLN A 109 29.00 12.86 -6.70
C GLN A 109 29.02 13.97 -5.62
N GLY A 110 27.86 14.30 -5.06
CA GLY A 110 27.71 15.38 -4.09
C GLY A 110 28.07 14.99 -2.64
N CYS A 111 28.22 13.70 -2.34
CA CYS A 111 28.64 13.19 -1.04
C CYS A 111 29.19 11.75 -1.16
N PRO A 112 29.79 11.19 -0.10
CA PRO A 112 30.41 9.85 -0.13
C PRO A 112 29.45 8.67 -0.38
N ASN A 113 28.13 8.91 -0.36
CA ASN A 113 27.14 7.85 -0.52
C ASN A 113 26.99 7.34 -1.96
N HIS A 114 27.50 8.06 -2.97
CA HIS A 114 27.44 7.68 -4.38
C HIS A 114 26.07 7.13 -4.82
N CYS A 115 25.01 7.82 -4.40
CA CYS A 115 23.64 7.32 -4.59
C CYS A 115 23.29 7.27 -6.08
N GLU A 116 22.58 6.22 -6.50
CA GLU A 116 21.87 6.24 -7.77
C GLU A 116 20.64 7.14 -7.64
N VAL A 117 20.61 8.22 -8.41
CA VAL A 117 19.51 9.18 -8.44
C VAL A 117 18.72 8.94 -9.71
N ILE A 118 17.42 8.73 -9.55
CA ILE A 118 16.48 8.60 -10.65
C ILE A 118 15.92 9.98 -10.96
N GLU A 119 15.89 10.34 -12.23
CA GLU A 119 15.35 11.57 -12.78
C GLU A 119 14.19 11.24 -13.73
N ALA A 120 13.01 11.75 -13.42
CA ALA A 120 11.85 11.68 -14.30
C ALA A 120 11.72 12.97 -15.11
N ARG A 121 11.54 12.81 -16.41
CA ARG A 121 11.27 13.86 -17.38
C ARG A 121 9.92 13.63 -18.05
N ILE A 122 9.16 14.71 -18.22
CA ILE A 122 7.92 14.73 -19.01
C ILE A 122 8.13 15.76 -20.11
N GLU A 123 7.99 15.35 -21.37
CA GLU A 123 8.22 16.21 -22.55
C GLU A 123 9.59 16.90 -22.49
N GLY A 124 10.61 16.17 -22.02
CA GLY A 124 11.99 16.65 -21.85
C GLY A 124 12.25 17.49 -20.59
N LYS A 125 11.21 17.96 -19.88
CA LYS A 125 11.35 18.77 -18.65
C LYS A 125 11.49 17.87 -17.42
N VAL A 126 12.46 18.15 -16.57
CA VAL A 126 12.66 17.42 -15.31
C VAL A 126 11.54 17.78 -14.33
N VAL A 127 10.77 16.78 -13.91
CA VAL A 127 9.62 16.96 -13.01
C VAL A 127 9.84 16.39 -11.62
N ALA A 128 10.66 15.36 -11.49
CA ALA A 128 10.94 14.69 -10.23
C ALA A 128 12.35 14.09 -10.23
N ARG A 129 13.00 14.08 -9.06
CA ARG A 129 14.20 13.30 -8.79
C ARG A 129 14.06 12.63 -7.43
N TRP A 130 14.52 11.39 -7.30
CA TRP A 130 14.51 10.65 -6.03
C TRP A 130 15.65 9.62 -5.99
N GLY A 131 15.84 8.99 -4.83
CA GLY A 131 16.89 7.98 -4.60
C GLY A 131 18.16 8.54 -3.94
N ASP A 132 18.25 9.84 -3.74
CA ASP A 132 19.38 10.44 -3.05
C ASP A 132 19.27 10.33 -1.52
N ARG A 133 20.38 9.98 -0.87
CA ARG A 133 20.47 9.92 0.60
C ARG A 133 20.84 11.26 1.25
N CYS A 134 21.38 12.20 0.47
CA CYS A 134 21.85 13.50 0.97
C CYS A 134 20.80 14.61 0.90
N GLY A 135 19.64 14.37 0.29
CA GLY A 135 18.56 15.35 0.14
C GLY A 135 18.81 16.44 -0.92
N LYS A 136 19.95 16.41 -1.62
CA LYS A 136 20.33 17.39 -2.66
C LYS A 136 19.40 17.37 -3.87
N TRP A 137 18.82 16.22 -4.21
CA TRP A 137 18.08 16.01 -5.46
C TRP A 137 16.58 15.83 -5.26
N SER A 138 16.15 15.31 -4.10
CA SER A 138 14.74 15.07 -3.78
C SER A 138 13.84 16.32 -3.83
N ASN A 139 14.42 17.52 -3.71
CA ASN A 139 13.68 18.78 -3.75
C ASN A 139 13.99 19.55 -5.04
N LEU A 140 13.26 19.24 -6.12
CA LEU A 140 13.22 20.13 -7.28
C LEU A 140 12.41 21.37 -6.90
N ASN A 141 13.08 22.38 -6.35
CA ASN A 141 12.51 23.72 -6.30
C ASN A 141 12.27 24.17 -7.74
N SER A 142 11.02 24.52 -8.05
CA SER A 142 10.50 24.92 -9.37
C SER A 142 11.12 26.18 -9.99
N ASN A 143 12.31 26.59 -9.57
CA ASN A 143 12.99 27.83 -9.98
C ASN A 143 14.20 27.65 -10.91
N ASN A 144 14.52 26.44 -11.38
CA ASN A 144 15.58 26.23 -12.37
C ASN A 144 15.03 25.49 -13.60
N ALA A 145 14.05 26.10 -14.26
CA ALA A 145 13.67 25.80 -15.65
C ALA A 145 14.19 26.90 -16.56
#